data_AF-A0A7C0WVZ8-F1
#
_entry.id   AF-A0A7C0WVZ8-F1
#
_cell.length_a   1.000
_cell.length_b   1.000
_cell.length_c   1.000
_cell.angle_alpha   90.00
_cell.angle_beta   90.00
_cell.angle_gamma   90.00
#
_symmetry.space_group_name_H-M   'P 1'
#
loop_
_entity.id
_entity.type
_entity.pdbx_description
1 polymer ?
#
loop_
_entity_poly.entity_id
_entity_poly.type
_entity_poly.pdbx_seq_one_letter_code
_entity_poly.pdbx_strand_id
1 'polypeptide(L)'
;PSNVSKLVHTIRNFVRDNKGSVILLDGVEYLKLQNGFVLLMKYLHMINEIIMVEGARLILPVNPKAFTESEMAFLEREMRVFGKYDIL
;
A
#
# COMPACT_ATOMS: atom_id res chain seq x y z
N PRO A 1 10.37 10.67 -8.74
CA PRO A 1 10.66 9.34 -9.35
C PRO A 1 9.37 8.69 -9.87
N SER A 2 9.27 8.51 -11.18
CA SER A 2 8.02 8.51 -11.95
C SER A 2 7.50 7.15 -12.39
N ASN A 3 7.84 6.04 -11.72
CA ASN A 3 7.45 4.73 -12.22
C ASN A 3 6.80 3.82 -11.17
N VAL A 4 5.65 4.27 -10.65
CA VAL A 4 4.80 3.42 -9.80
C VAL A 4 4.33 2.17 -10.56
N SER A 5 4.17 2.26 -11.88
CA SER A 5 3.93 1.09 -12.73
C SER A 5 5.04 0.04 -12.61
N LYS A 6 6.31 0.46 -12.48
CA LYS A 6 7.43 -0.44 -12.22
C LYS A 6 7.31 -1.09 -10.83
N LEU A 7 6.89 -0.35 -9.80
CA LEU A 7 6.64 -0.92 -8.47
C LEU A 7 5.57 -2.02 -8.53
N VAL A 8 4.43 -1.74 -9.16
CA VAL A 8 3.35 -2.73 -9.34
C VAL A 8 3.85 -3.97 -10.11
N HIS A 9 4.63 -3.75 -11.17
CA HIS A 9 5.21 -4.85 -11.95
C HIS A 9 6.20 -5.69 -11.12
N THR A 10 7.07 -5.06 -10.33
CA THR A 10 8.00 -5.74 -9.43
C THR A 10 7.27 -6.56 -8.38
N ILE A 11 6.23 -5.99 -7.74
CA ILE A 11 5.40 -6.72 -6.77
C ILE A 11 4.76 -7.93 -7.44
N ARG A 12 4.18 -7.76 -8.63
CA ARG A 12 3.54 -8.86 -9.38
C ARG A 12 4.48 -10.02 -9.63
N ASN A 13 5.68 -9.75 -10.13
CA ASN A 13 6.64 -10.81 -10.42
C ASN A 13 7.07 -11.50 -9.12
N PHE A 14 7.35 -10.73 -8.07
CA PHE A 14 7.75 -11.27 -6.77
C PHE A 14 6.71 -12.24 -6.19
N VAL A 15 5.43 -11.87 -6.17
CA VAL A 15 4.40 -12.73 -5.57
C VAL A 15 4.10 -13.98 -6.38
N ARG A 16 4.22 -13.91 -7.72
CA ARG A 16 4.05 -15.07 -8.61
C ARG A 16 5.13 -16.11 -8.39
N ASP A 17 6.37 -15.66 -8.17
CA ASP A 17 7.52 -16.54 -7.95
C ASP A 17 7.58 -17.05 -6.50
N ASN A 18 6.87 -16.39 -5.56
CA ASN A 18 6.92 -16.67 -4.13
C ASN A 18 5.51 -16.77 -3.52
N LYS A 19 4.90 -17.97 -3.61
CA LYS A 19 3.55 -18.23 -3.05
C LYS A 19 3.51 -18.00 -1.54
N GLY A 20 2.45 -17.34 -1.06
CA GLY A 20 2.27 -17.04 0.37
C GLY A 20 3.26 -16.02 0.93
N SER A 21 3.96 -15.28 0.06
CA SER A 21 4.92 -14.26 0.46
C SER A 21 4.28 -13.08 1.20
N VAL A 22 5.10 -12.37 1.97
CA VAL A 22 4.71 -11.14 2.66
C VAL A 22 5.54 -9.99 2.10
N ILE A 23 4.88 -8.91 1.73
CA ILE A 23 5.48 -7.68 1.23
C ILE A 23 5.30 -6.59 2.26
N LEU A 24 6.40 -5.92 2.60
CA LEU A 24 6.38 -4.67 3.38
C LEU A 24 6.62 -3.51 2.40
N LEU A 25 5.63 -2.65 2.22
CA LEU A 25 5.74 -1.45 1.40
C LEU A 25 5.84 -0.22 2.30
N ASP A 26 7.08 0.23 2.54
CA ASP A 26 7.38 1.40 3.37
C ASP A 26 7.42 2.70 2.55
N GLY A 27 7.17 3.84 3.21
CA GLY A 27 7.24 5.17 2.62
C GLY A 27 6.08 5.51 1.67
N VAL A 28 4.86 5.00 1.95
CA VAL A 28 3.67 5.28 1.14
C VAL A 28 3.31 6.76 1.11
N GLU A 29 3.70 7.52 2.13
CA GLU A 29 3.58 8.97 2.23
C GLU A 29 4.33 9.66 1.10
N TYR A 30 5.50 9.14 0.72
CA TYR A 30 6.27 9.67 -0.39
C TYR A 30 5.54 9.47 -1.71
N LEU A 31 4.90 8.30 -1.89
CA LEU A 31 4.07 8.04 -3.07
C LEU A 31 2.89 9.01 -3.14
N LYS A 32 2.21 9.27 -2.00
CA LYS A 32 1.17 10.30 -1.92
C LYS A 32 1.71 11.69 -2.26
N LEU A 33 2.83 12.11 -1.65
CA LEU A 33 3.42 13.44 -1.86
C LEU A 33 3.77 13.70 -3.33
N GLN A 34 4.20 12.66 -4.06
CA GLN A 34 4.59 12.79 -5.47
C GLN A 34 3.42 12.69 -6.45
N ASN A 35 2.37 11.92 -6.12
CA ASN A 35 1.34 11.51 -7.09
C ASN A 35 -0.09 11.95 -6.72
N GLY A 36 -0.30 12.42 -5.48
CA GLY A 36 -1.61 12.66 -4.89
C GLY A 36 -2.28 11.37 -4.38
N PHE A 37 -3.26 11.56 -3.48
CA PHE A 37 -3.93 10.45 -2.80
C PHE A 37 -4.77 9.58 -3.73
N VAL A 38 -5.50 10.18 -4.67
CA VAL A 38 -6.34 9.44 -5.63
C VAL A 38 -5.53 8.43 -6.42
N LEU A 39 -4.34 8.83 -6.87
CA LEU A 39 -3.48 7.98 -7.68
C LEU A 39 -2.83 6.89 -6.79
N LEU A 40 -2.44 7.23 -5.56
CA LEU A 40 -2.02 6.23 -4.57
C LEU A 40 -3.09 5.15 -4.35
N MET A 41 -4.36 5.52 -4.12
CA MET A 41 -5.43 4.55 -3.89
C MET A 41 -5.65 3.61 -5.08
N LYS A 42 -5.58 4.13 -6.31
CA LYS A 42 -5.64 3.29 -7.52
C LYS A 42 -4.53 2.24 -7.51
N TYR A 43 -3.32 2.61 -7.13
CA TYR A 43 -2.20 1.67 -7.06
C TYR A 43 -2.34 0.66 -5.93
N LEU A 44 -2.78 1.08 -4.74
CA LEU A 44 -3.04 0.17 -3.64
C LEU A 44 -4.12 -0.85 -4.00
N HIS A 45 -5.15 -0.43 -4.72
CA HIS A 45 -6.19 -1.34 -5.23
C HIS A 45 -5.61 -2.36 -6.21
N MET A 46 -4.84 -1.91 -7.22
CA MET A 46 -4.18 -2.82 -8.18
C MET A 46 -3.23 -3.80 -7.49
N ILE A 47 -2.49 -3.35 -6.47
CA ILE A 47 -1.60 -4.23 -5.71
C ILE A 47 -2.46 -5.23 -4.91
N ASN A 48 -3.52 -4.79 -4.25
CA ASN A 48 -4.38 -5.66 -3.46
C ASN A 48 -5.00 -6.79 -4.30
N GLU A 49 -5.45 -6.51 -5.52
CA GLU A 49 -5.93 -7.53 -6.46
C GLU A 49 -4.85 -8.60 -6.73
N ILE A 50 -3.62 -8.18 -7.01
CA ILE A 50 -2.47 -9.07 -7.26
C ILE A 50 -2.16 -9.92 -6.02
N ILE A 51 -2.15 -9.30 -4.84
CA ILE A 51 -1.88 -9.95 -3.56
C ILE A 51 -2.94 -11.01 -3.26
N MET A 52 -4.22 -10.69 -3.49
CA MET A 52 -5.33 -11.60 -3.25
C MET A 52 -5.30 -12.81 -4.18
N VAL A 53 -5.03 -12.59 -5.48
CA VAL A 53 -4.94 -13.68 -6.47
C VAL A 53 -3.82 -14.67 -6.14
N GLU A 54 -2.66 -14.16 -5.74
CA GLU A 54 -1.47 -15.00 -5.47
C GLU A 54 -1.39 -15.51 -4.01
N GLY A 55 -2.39 -15.17 -3.17
CA GLY A 55 -2.43 -15.57 -1.76
C GLY A 55 -1.29 -14.99 -0.92
N ALA A 56 -0.74 -13.85 -1.32
CA ALA A 56 0.29 -13.13 -0.59
C ALA A 56 -0.31 -12.24 0.51
N ARG A 57 0.55 -11.53 1.26
CA ARG A 57 0.12 -10.48 2.20
C ARG A 57 0.90 -9.21 1.97
N LEU A 58 0.22 -8.08 2.13
CA LEU A 58 0.82 -6.76 2.04
C LEU A 58 0.69 -6.05 3.39
N ILE A 59 1.79 -5.48 3.86
CA ILE A 59 1.87 -4.67 5.07
C ILE A 59 2.32 -3.28 4.65
N LEU A 60 1.54 -2.26 5.05
CA LEU A 60 1.90 -0.86 4.86
C LEU A 60 2.08 -0.19 6.22
N PRO A 61 3.32 0.17 6.59
CA PRO A 61 3.55 1.21 7.57
C PRO A 61 2.98 2.53 7.02
N VAL A 62 2.21 3.21 7.86
CA VAL A 62 1.60 4.50 7.53
C VAL A 62 1.81 5.44 8.69
N ASN A 63 2.36 6.62 8.44
CA ASN A 63 2.34 7.75 9.35
C ASN A 63 1.04 8.54 9.14
N PRO A 64 0.07 8.48 10.08
CA PRO A 64 -1.23 9.14 9.90
C PRO A 64 -1.11 10.66 9.75
N LYS A 65 -0.03 11.28 10.26
CA LYS A 65 0.21 12.73 10.13
C LYS A 65 0.48 13.19 8.70
N ALA A 66 0.80 12.27 7.79
CA ALA A 66 1.02 12.58 6.37
C ALA A 66 -0.27 12.57 5.53
N PHE A 67 -1.40 12.18 6.13
CA PHE A 67 -2.70 12.07 5.49
C PHE A 67 -3.70 12.99 6.17
N THR A 68 -4.72 13.44 5.44
CA THR A 68 -5.87 14.11 6.06
C THR A 68 -6.73 13.07 6.78
N GLU A 69 -7.59 13.52 7.70
CA GLU A 69 -8.53 12.62 8.39
C GLU A 69 -9.41 11.84 7.41
N SER A 70 -9.88 12.48 6.34
CA SER A 70 -10.68 11.81 5.31
C SER A 70 -9.87 10.80 4.49
N GLU A 71 -8.61 11.10 4.19
CA GLU A 71 -7.70 10.17 3.51
C GLU A 71 -7.39 8.95 4.38
N MET A 72 -7.15 9.15 5.68
CA MET A 72 -6.95 8.06 6.64
C MET A 72 -8.20 7.20 6.76
N ALA A 73 -9.37 7.79 6.95
CA ALA A 73 -10.62 7.05 7.05
C ALA A 73 -10.91 6.22 5.78
N PHE A 74 -10.46 6.69 4.61
CA PHE A 74 -10.56 5.93 3.36
C PHE A 74 -9.57 4.75 3.34
N LEU A 75 -8.32 4.96 3.73
CA LEU A 75 -7.31 3.89 3.85
C LEU A 75 -7.74 2.79 4.83
N GLU A 76 -8.23 3.17 6.01
CA GLU A 76 -8.68 2.25 7.06
C GLU A 76 -9.92 1.43 6.67
N ARG A 77 -10.75 1.94 5.75
CA ARG A 77 -11.88 1.19 5.19
C ARG A 77 -11.43 0.12 4.20
N GLU A 78 -10.42 0.41 3.40
CA GLU A 78 -9.90 -0.50 2.36
C GLU A 78 -8.89 -1.52 2.91
N MET A 79 -8.25 -1.21 4.04
CA MET A 79 -7.18 -2.01 4.62
C MET A 79 -7.52 -2.49 6.03
N ARG A 80 -7.01 -3.66 6.39
CA ARG A 80 -7.07 -4.11 7.78
C ARG A 80 -5.97 -3.42 8.59
N VAL A 81 -6.36 -2.63 9.59
CA VAL A 81 -5.44 -1.96 10.52
C VAL A 81 -4.94 -2.95 11.57
N PHE A 82 -3.63 -2.95 11.82
CA PHE A 82 -2.98 -3.75 12.86
C PHE A 82 -2.27 -2.82 13.85
N GLY A 83 -2.71 -2.83 15.11
CA GLY A 83 -2.22 -1.93 16.15
C GLY A 83 -2.88 -0.54 16.09
N LYS A 84 -3.06 0.09 17.24
CA LYS A 84 -3.40 1.52 17.30
C LYS A 84 -2.13 2.34 17.20
N TYR A 85 -2.20 3.49 16.54
CA TYR A 85 -1.14 4.49 16.44
C TYR A 85 -0.86 5.22 17.77
N ASP A 86 -1.03 4.54 18.91
CA ASP A 86 -0.80 5.09 20.25
C ASP A 86 0.72 5.13 20.52
N ILE A 87 1.46 5.89 19.72
CA ILE A 87 2.83 6.29 20.01
C ILE A 87 3.01 7.74 19.56
N LEU A 88 2.63 8.66 20.47
CA LEU A 88 3.30 9.91 20.88
C LEU A 88 2.28 10.82 21.57
#